data_AF-A0A9D1SEA9-F1
#
_entry.id   AF-A0A9D1SEA9-F1
#
_cell.length_a   1.000
_cell.length_b   1.000
_cell.length_c   1.000
_cell.angle_alpha   90.00
_cell.angle_beta   90.00
_cell.angle_gamma   90.00
#
_symmetry.space_group_name_H-M   'P 1'
#
loop_
_entity.id
_entity.type
_entity.pdbx_description
1 polymer ?
#
loop_
_entity_poly.entity_id
_entity_poly.type
_entity_poly.pdbx_seq_one_letter_code
_entity_poly.pdbx_strand_id
1 'polypeptide(L)'
;MIVGLSDEEDEDKQGLLRMLDVLLTSSKTVGEKREILKSDFDIEMTDEMNEEVSIMCNLSQGILEKGLKQGRAEGIKEGRAEGLAEGIANSLLNVMKTLKMTAEQAMETLNIPQNEHEKYKTMLKVTGSLV
;
A
#
# COMPACT_ATOMS: atom_id res chain seq x y z
N MET A 1 32.34 -40.17 -35.38
CA MET A 1 32.83 -38.83 -35.00
C MET A 1 31.61 -37.92 -35.01
N ILE A 2 30.97 -37.74 -33.86
CA ILE A 2 29.86 -36.79 -33.72
C ILE A 2 30.53 -35.51 -33.23
N VAL A 3 30.55 -34.50 -34.10
CA VAL A 3 30.92 -33.13 -33.72
C VAL A 3 29.66 -32.53 -33.11
N GLY A 4 29.62 -32.46 -31.79
CA GLY A 4 28.55 -31.80 -31.05
C GLY A 4 28.73 -30.29 -31.14
N LEU A 5 27.90 -29.63 -31.96
CA LEU A 5 27.66 -28.19 -31.90
C LEU A 5 26.46 -27.99 -30.98
N SER A 6 26.65 -27.94 -29.66
CA SER A 6 25.52 -27.71 -28.73
C SER A 6 25.87 -27.00 -27.42
N ASP A 7 27.14 -26.81 -27.06
CA ASP A 7 27.47 -26.23 -25.75
C ASP A 7 27.60 -24.69 -25.74
N GLU A 8 27.85 -24.04 -26.89
CA GLU A 8 28.07 -22.59 -26.95
C GLU A 8 26.79 -21.75 -26.70
N GLU A 9 25.61 -22.23 -27.14
CA GLU A 9 24.36 -21.46 -26.97
C GLU A 9 23.83 -21.42 -25.53
N ASP A 10 24.23 -22.36 -24.68
CA ASP A 10 23.77 -22.42 -23.28
C ASP A 10 24.68 -21.63 -22.32
N GLU A 11 25.94 -21.39 -22.69
CA GLU A 11 26.84 -20.50 -21.94
C GLU A 11 26.43 -19.03 -22.09
N ASP A 12 26.06 -18.59 -23.30
CA ASP A 12 25.63 -17.21 -23.56
C ASP A 12 24.34 -16.85 -22.82
N LYS A 13 23.37 -17.77 -22.78
CA LYS A 13 22.12 -17.60 -22.02
C LYS A 13 22.38 -17.50 -20.52
N GLN A 14 23.31 -18.31 -19.99
CA GLN A 14 23.71 -18.25 -18.59
C GLN A 14 24.43 -16.93 -18.25
N GLY A 15 25.24 -16.42 -19.18
CA GLY A 15 25.88 -15.10 -19.07
C GLY A 15 24.86 -13.98 -18.97
N LEU A 16 23.88 -13.95 -19.87
CA LEU A 16 22.80 -12.95 -19.86
C LEU A 16 21.97 -13.00 -18.57
N LEU A 17 21.61 -14.20 -18.10
CA LEU A 17 20.85 -14.36 -16.86
C LEU A 17 21.62 -13.86 -15.64
N ARG A 18 22.93 -14.13 -15.57
CA ARG A 18 23.80 -13.64 -14.50
C ARG A 18 23.92 -12.11 -14.54
N MET A 19 24.03 -11.53 -15.73
CA MET A 19 24.09 -10.07 -15.89
C MET A 19 22.79 -9.40 -15.42
N LEU A 20 21.63 -9.96 -15.82
CA LEU A 20 20.32 -9.48 -15.39
C LEU A 20 20.13 -9.62 -13.87
N ASP A 21 20.61 -10.71 -13.28
CA ASP A 21 20.58 -10.90 -11.82
C ASP A 21 21.38 -9.81 -11.10
N VAL A 22 22.58 -9.49 -11.59
CA VAL A 22 23.42 -8.40 -11.04
C VAL A 22 22.72 -7.04 -11.16
N LEU A 23 22.11 -6.74 -12.32
CA LEU A 23 21.45 -5.46 -12.58
C LEU A 23 20.17 -5.28 -11.75
N LEU A 24 19.36 -6.33 -11.62
CA LEU A 24 18.05 -6.26 -10.99
C LEU A 24 18.07 -6.54 -9.48
N THR A 25 19.16 -7.15 -8.98
CA THR A 25 19.33 -7.38 -7.55
C THR A 25 19.39 -6.08 -6.76
N SER A 26 18.63 -6.01 -5.66
CA SER A 26 18.57 -4.87 -4.74
C SER A 26 19.61 -4.92 -3.62
N SER A 27 20.36 -6.02 -3.47
CA SER A 27 21.40 -6.19 -2.44
C SER A 27 22.76 -5.62 -2.85
N LYS A 28 22.94 -5.23 -4.12
CA LYS A 28 24.17 -4.63 -4.65
C LYS A 28 23.96 -3.15 -4.89
N THR A 29 24.93 -2.34 -4.47
CA THR A 29 24.99 -0.91 -4.76
C THR A 29 25.30 -0.66 -6.24
N VAL A 30 24.99 0.55 -6.73
CA VAL A 30 25.35 0.98 -8.09
C VAL A 30 26.87 0.84 -8.34
N GLY A 31 27.68 1.10 -7.31
CA GLY A 31 29.14 0.93 -7.37
C GLY A 31 29.55 -0.53 -7.60
N GLU A 32 28.99 -1.47 -6.85
CA GLU A 32 29.26 -2.90 -7.01
C GLU A 32 28.75 -3.45 -8.35
N LYS A 33 27.58 -2.99 -8.81
CA LYS A 33 27.04 -3.36 -10.13
C LYS A 33 27.98 -2.92 -11.24
N ARG A 34 28.47 -1.68 -11.19
CA ARG A 34 29.44 -1.14 -12.15
C ARG A 34 30.75 -1.93 -12.15
N GLU A 35 31.24 -2.31 -10.97
CA GLU A 35 32.47 -3.12 -10.86
C GLU A 35 32.30 -4.51 -11.48
N ILE A 36 31.19 -5.19 -11.18
CA ILE A 36 30.89 -6.51 -11.74
C ILE A 36 30.67 -6.45 -13.25
N LEU A 37 29.92 -5.46 -13.74
CA LEU A 37 29.69 -5.27 -15.17
C LEU A 37 30.99 -5.02 -15.94
N LYS A 38 31.91 -4.25 -15.35
CA LYS A 38 33.22 -4.00 -15.94
C LYS A 38 34.14 -5.24 -15.88
N SER A 39 34.22 -5.89 -14.73
CA SER A 39 35.12 -7.03 -14.50
C SER A 39 34.69 -8.30 -15.23
N ASP A 40 33.40 -8.66 -15.14
CA ASP A 40 32.92 -9.97 -15.53
C ASP A 40 32.26 -9.97 -16.93
N PHE A 41 31.86 -8.79 -17.43
CA PHE A 41 31.14 -8.65 -18.69
C PHE A 41 31.76 -7.60 -19.65
N ASP A 42 32.86 -6.95 -19.26
CA ASP A 42 33.54 -5.88 -20.04
C ASP A 42 32.61 -4.72 -20.46
N ILE A 43 31.63 -4.41 -19.60
CA ILE A 43 30.67 -3.31 -19.80
C ILE A 43 31.07 -2.13 -18.91
N GLU A 44 31.55 -1.05 -19.53
CA GLU A 44 31.77 0.22 -18.83
C GLU A 44 30.47 1.04 -18.76
N MET A 45 29.97 1.28 -17.54
CA MET A 45 28.83 2.15 -17.32
C MET A 45 29.20 3.62 -17.49
N THR A 46 28.37 4.37 -18.22
CA THR A 46 28.44 5.84 -18.27
C THR A 46 27.76 6.48 -17.05
N ASP A 47 27.94 7.78 -16.88
CA ASP A 47 27.27 8.54 -15.81
C ASP A 47 25.74 8.53 -15.99
N GLU A 48 25.24 8.58 -17.22
CA GLU A 48 23.81 8.48 -17.53
C GLU A 48 23.26 7.10 -17.13
N MET A 49 23.99 6.01 -17.45
CA MET A 49 23.60 4.65 -17.04
C MET A 49 23.59 4.49 -15.51
N ASN A 50 24.56 5.11 -14.81
CA ASN A 50 24.59 5.11 -13.35
C ASN A 50 23.35 5.82 -12.77
N GLU A 51 22.92 6.93 -13.38
CA GLU A 51 21.74 7.67 -12.96
C GLU A 51 20.46 6.84 -13.16
N GLU A 52 20.27 6.22 -14.32
CA GLU A 52 19.11 5.38 -14.62
C GLU A 52 19.00 4.16 -13.69
N VAL A 53 20.11 3.47 -13.43
CA VAL A 53 20.15 2.32 -12.49
C VAL A 53 19.85 2.79 -11.07
N SER A 54 20.34 3.95 -10.67
CA SER A 54 20.04 4.55 -9.36
C SER A 54 18.55 4.87 -9.21
N ILE A 55 17.93 5.46 -10.24
CA ILE A 55 16.49 5.72 -10.27
C ILE A 55 15.70 4.42 -10.15
N MET A 56 16.09 3.36 -10.88
CA MET A 56 15.44 2.05 -10.79
C MET A 56 15.57 1.43 -9.38
N CYS A 57 16.75 1.51 -8.76
CA CYS A 57 16.96 1.04 -7.39
C CYS A 57 16.06 1.76 -6.38
N ASN A 58 15.86 3.07 -6.55
CA ASN A 58 15.04 3.90 -5.67
C ASN A 58 13.54 3.90 -6.03
N LEU A 59 13.16 3.33 -7.18
CA LEU A 59 11.76 3.30 -7.64
C LEU A 59 10.86 2.54 -6.67
N SER A 60 11.33 1.39 -6.17
CA SER A 60 10.58 0.57 -5.20
C SER A 60 10.30 1.34 -3.90
N GLN A 61 11.28 2.11 -3.42
CA GLN A 61 11.13 3.00 -2.27
C GLN A 61 10.08 4.09 -2.55
N GLY A 62 10.13 4.73 -3.72
CA GLY A 62 9.14 5.73 -4.11
C GLY A 62 7.71 5.19 -4.15
N ILE A 63 7.52 3.96 -4.66
CA ILE A 63 6.22 3.28 -4.68
C ILE A 63 5.75 3.00 -3.24
N LEU A 64 6.63 2.45 -2.39
CA LEU A 64 6.30 2.16 -0.99
C LEU A 64 5.91 3.42 -0.22
N GLU A 65 6.70 4.50 -0.35
CA GLU A 65 6.41 5.78 0.31
C GLU A 65 5.07 6.37 -0.15
N LYS A 66 4.77 6.30 -1.45
CA LYS A 66 3.48 6.75 -1.99
C LYS A 66 2.33 5.91 -1.44
N GLY A 67 2.48 4.59 -1.41
CA GLY A 67 1.50 3.66 -0.86
C GLY A 67 1.23 3.93 0.63
N LEU A 68 2.29 4.12 1.43
CA LEU A 68 2.17 4.45 2.85
C LEU A 68 1.48 5.80 3.09
N LYS A 69 1.82 6.83 2.31
CA LYS A 69 1.17 8.15 2.40
C LYS A 69 -0.32 8.04 2.07
N GLN A 70 -0.67 7.34 1.00
CA GLN A 70 -2.05 7.14 0.60
C GLN A 70 -2.83 6.33 1.65
N GLY A 71 -2.30 5.18 2.07
CA GLY A 71 -2.95 4.32 3.06
C GLY A 71 -3.14 5.02 4.41
N ARG A 72 -2.17 5.83 4.86
CA ARG A 72 -2.33 6.64 6.07
C ARG A 72 -3.42 7.70 5.92
N ALA A 73 -3.48 8.38 4.78
CA ALA A 73 -4.50 9.40 4.52
C ALA A 73 -5.91 8.79 4.46
N GLU A 74 -6.06 7.64 3.79
CA GLU A 74 -7.31 6.89 3.71
C GLU A 74 -7.74 6.39 5.09
N GLY A 75 -6.83 5.75 5.84
CA GLY A 75 -7.13 5.25 7.18
C GLY A 75 -7.52 6.34 8.18
N ILE A 76 -6.90 7.52 8.12
CA ILE A 76 -7.32 8.67 8.95
C ILE A 76 -8.72 9.15 8.57
N LYS A 77 -9.02 9.20 7.28
CA LYS A 77 -10.33 9.64 6.78
C LYS A 77 -11.43 8.67 7.21
N GLU A 78 -11.21 7.37 7.03
CA GLU A 78 -12.15 6.31 7.40
C GLU A 78 -12.34 6.27 8.92
N GLY A 79 -11.27 6.20 9.70
CA GLY A 79 -11.35 6.18 11.16
C GLY A 79 -12.01 7.42 11.76
N ARG A 80 -11.84 8.60 11.16
CA ARG A 80 -12.55 9.82 11.58
C ARG A 80 -14.06 9.73 11.27
N ALA A 81 -14.42 9.17 10.13
CA ALA A 81 -15.83 9.00 9.75
C ALA A 81 -16.52 7.97 10.63
N GLU A 82 -15.86 6.83 10.90
CA GLU A 82 -16.34 5.79 11.81
C GLU A 82 -16.48 6.32 13.23
N GLY A 83 -15.43 6.94 13.79
CA GLY A 83 -15.46 7.49 15.15
C GLY A 83 -16.53 8.55 15.35
N LEU A 84 -16.81 9.38 14.33
CA LEU A 84 -17.90 10.35 14.38
C LEU A 84 -19.28 9.65 14.38
N ALA A 85 -19.45 8.63 13.54
CA ALA A 85 -20.69 7.86 13.48
C ALA A 85 -20.95 7.09 14.80
N GLU A 86 -19.92 6.46 15.38
CA GLU A 86 -20.00 5.81 16.68
C GLU A 86 -20.30 6.80 17.80
N GLY A 87 -19.65 7.97 17.80
CA GLY A 87 -19.91 9.04 18.76
C GLY A 87 -21.36 9.52 18.73
N ILE A 88 -21.94 9.69 17.54
CA ILE A 88 -23.36 10.03 17.37
C ILE A 88 -24.26 8.89 17.86
N ALA A 89 -23.96 7.64 17.50
CA ALA A 89 -24.75 6.49 17.93
C ALA A 89 -24.76 6.34 19.47
N ASN A 90 -23.61 6.52 20.11
CA ASN A 90 -23.50 6.52 21.57
C ASN A 90 -24.28 7.68 22.21
N SER A 91 -24.23 8.87 21.60
CA SER A 91 -25.01 10.03 22.05
C SER A 91 -26.51 9.76 21.96
N LEU A 92 -26.98 9.15 20.86
CA LEU A 92 -28.37 8.74 20.69
C LEU A 92 -28.78 7.73 21.77
N LEU A 93 -27.98 6.69 22.02
CA LEU A 93 -28.26 5.71 23.07
C LEU A 93 -28.39 6.36 24.45
N ASN A 94 -27.49 7.30 24.77
CA ASN A 94 -27.54 8.02 26.04
C ASN A 94 -28.80 8.88 26.17
N VAL A 95 -29.14 9.65 25.13
CA VAL A 95 -30.37 10.46 25.10
C VAL A 95 -31.62 9.57 25.25
N MET A 96 -31.69 8.48 24.50
CA MET A 96 -32.79 7.51 24.59
C MET A 96 -32.93 6.94 26.00
N LYS A 97 -31.83 6.53 26.64
CA LYS A 97 -31.84 5.95 27.99
C LYS A 97 -32.19 6.99 29.06
N THR A 98 -31.58 8.17 29.02
CA THR A 98 -31.73 9.20 30.06
C THR A 98 -33.08 9.92 29.97
N LEU A 99 -33.53 10.25 28.76
CA LEU A 99 -34.76 11.01 28.54
C LEU A 99 -35.96 10.12 28.17
N LYS A 100 -35.77 8.79 28.09
CA LYS A 100 -36.80 7.81 27.70
C LYS A 100 -37.44 8.12 26.35
N MET A 101 -36.64 8.64 25.42
CA MET A 101 -37.07 9.01 24.07
C MET A 101 -36.97 7.82 23.13
N THR A 102 -37.80 7.80 22.08
CA THR A 102 -37.61 6.87 20.96
C THR A 102 -36.36 7.24 20.16
N ALA A 103 -35.89 6.33 19.30
CA ALA A 103 -34.75 6.60 18.43
C ALA A 103 -35.03 7.80 17.51
N GLU A 104 -36.24 7.90 16.95
CA GLU A 104 -36.69 9.00 16.11
C GLU A 104 -36.65 10.34 16.85
N GLN A 105 -37.21 10.38 18.06
CA GLN A 105 -37.22 11.59 18.89
C GLN A 105 -35.81 12.02 19.31
N ALA A 106 -34.93 11.07 19.62
CA ALA A 106 -33.54 11.35 19.95
C ALA A 106 -32.78 11.92 18.73
N MET A 107 -33.00 11.36 17.54
CA MET A 107 -32.41 11.86 16.29
C MET A 107 -32.88 13.27 15.95
N GLU A 108 -34.16 13.57 16.11
CA GLU A 108 -34.70 14.94 15.96
C GLU A 108 -34.10 15.90 16.98
N THR A 109 -33.98 15.48 18.25
CA THR A 109 -33.40 16.29 19.33
C THR A 109 -31.94 16.65 19.06
N LEU A 110 -31.17 15.70 18.52
CA LEU A 110 -29.78 15.92 18.11
C LEU A 110 -29.64 16.59 16.73
N ASN A 111 -30.76 17.02 16.11
CA ASN A 111 -30.80 17.63 14.78
C ASN A 111 -30.12 16.78 13.69
N ILE A 112 -30.26 15.45 13.78
CA ILE A 112 -29.71 14.55 12.77
C ILE A 112 -30.59 14.65 11.51
N PRO A 113 -29.98 14.89 10.33
CA PRO A 113 -30.71 14.97 9.06
C PRO A 113 -31.53 13.71 8.77
N GLN A 114 -32.77 13.87 8.27
CA GLN A 114 -33.67 12.74 8.00
C GLN A 114 -33.08 11.70 7.02
N ASN A 115 -32.25 12.12 6.06
CA ASN A 115 -31.56 11.22 5.14
C ASN A 115 -30.52 10.31 5.81
N GLU A 116 -30.11 10.60 7.04
CA GLU A 116 -29.19 9.77 7.83
C GLU A 116 -29.92 8.90 8.87
N HIS A 117 -31.24 9.05 9.05
CA HIS A 117 -31.97 8.32 10.10
C HIS A 117 -31.88 6.80 9.92
N GLU A 118 -32.03 6.30 8.69
CA GLU A 118 -31.93 4.85 8.42
C GLU A 118 -30.54 4.29 8.73
N LYS A 119 -29.49 5.08 8.49
CA LYS A 119 -28.10 4.72 8.83
C LYS A 119 -27.95 4.51 10.34
N TYR A 120 -28.40 5.47 11.15
CA TYR A 120 -28.28 5.36 12.61
C TYR A 120 -29.25 4.35 13.22
N LYS A 121 -30.46 4.18 12.69
CA LYS A 121 -31.37 3.08 13.10
C LYS A 121 -30.72 1.71 12.93
N THR A 122 -30.00 1.51 11.82
CA THR A 122 -29.29 0.26 11.56
C THR A 122 -28.13 0.06 12.54
N MET A 123 -27.32 1.10 12.77
CA MET A 123 -26.24 1.04 13.77
C MET A 123 -26.76 0.77 15.20
N LEU A 124 -27.83 1.43 15.61
CA LEU A 124 -28.42 1.24 16.95
C LEU A 124 -28.90 -0.20 17.20
N LYS A 125 -29.40 -0.91 16.17
CA LYS A 125 -29.76 -2.32 16.29
C LYS A 125 -28.54 -3.22 16.53
N VAL A 126 -27.42 -2.91 15.90
CA VAL A 126 -26.16 -3.65 16.09
C VAL A 126 -25.60 -3.39 17.49
N THR A 127 -25.52 -2.12 17.90
CA THR A 127 -25.00 -1.75 19.22
C THR A 127 -25.91 -2.21 20.37
N GLY A 128 -27.22 -2.24 20.17
CA GLY A 128 -28.20 -2.74 21.13
C GLY A 128 -28.22 -4.25 21.32
N SER A 129 -27.65 -5.03 20.39
CA SER A 129 -27.51 -6.49 20.53
C SER A 129 -26.26 -6.92 21.31
N LEU A 130 -25.38 -5.96 21.66
CA LEU A 130 -24.14 -6.17 22.41
C LEU A 130 -24.24 -5.74 23.88
N VAL A 131 -25.43 -5.35 24.36
CA VAL A 131 -25.71 -5.01 25.77
C VAL A 131 -26.85 -5.86 26.33
#